data_AF-A0A0N0V7D7-F1
#
_entry.id   AF-A0A0N0V7D7-F1
#
_cell.length_a   1.000
_cell.length_b   1.000
_cell.length_c   1.000
_cell.angle_alpha   90.00
_cell.angle_beta   90.00
_cell.angle_gamma   90.00
#
_symmetry.space_group_name_H-M   'P 1'
#
loop_
_entity.id
_entity.type
_entity.pdbx_description
1 polymer ?
#
loop_
_entity_poly.entity_id
_entity_poly.type
_entity_poly.pdbx_seq_one_letter_code
_entity_poly.pdbx_strand_id
1 'polypeptide(L)'
;MFLIPETHTPTILAQKSKRARQSGIKGYEHVVTEGEEDAPGLAHVYKLALTRPWILMFDLISLLCSVYTCIVFTLQFMLFSIYPIVFRDMRGWNAGVSQLPLLGQVVGAVLGTIVIFVDSERRRSKDAAGKTLLPEDRLLMAIFGGVAFPITMFWLSWSANYNAVPWIVPTLAGTFLSAALMLVYVAIINYLTDTYASYAASVIATNTVARSAGSAAAPLFTTQMFTALGVGGGGSLIGGVATLLAFIPFIFFWYGARIRKKSKYALVEPDQMEKLDEEADPTDYGVEAEETQHVGDMDQPQHKRSDSA
;
A
#
# COMPACT_ATOMS: atom_id res chain seq x y z
N MET A 1 -19.06 12.36 2.40
CA MET A 1 -18.86 12.13 0.96
C MET A 1 -20.09 12.53 0.14
N PHE A 2 -20.75 13.66 0.46
CA PHE A 2 -21.93 14.15 -0.28
C PHE A 2 -21.70 15.53 -0.93
N LEU A 3 -20.56 16.20 -0.63
CA LEU A 3 -20.23 17.54 -1.15
C LEU A 3 -19.04 17.53 -2.13
N ILE A 4 -18.45 16.37 -2.42
CA ILE A 4 -17.31 16.25 -3.34
C ILE A 4 -17.87 15.83 -4.71
N PRO A 5 -17.58 16.58 -5.79
CA PRO A 5 -18.00 16.20 -7.13
C PRO A 5 -17.33 14.88 -7.53
N GLU A 6 -18.08 14.00 -8.20
CA GLU A 6 -17.51 12.76 -8.71
C GLU A 6 -16.34 13.07 -9.65
N THR A 7 -15.21 12.39 -9.44
CA THR A 7 -13.95 12.51 -10.19
C THR A 7 -13.65 11.25 -11.02
N HIS A 8 -14.46 10.19 -10.90
CA HIS A 8 -14.26 8.96 -11.66
C HIS A 8 -14.60 9.16 -13.16
N THR A 9 -13.56 9.27 -14.00
CA THR A 9 -13.66 9.55 -15.44
C THR A 9 -14.66 8.65 -16.18
N PRO A 10 -14.67 7.31 -15.99
CA PRO A 10 -15.64 6.43 -16.66
C PRO A 10 -17.10 6.77 -16.30
N THR A 11 -17.37 7.09 -15.04
CA THR A 11 -18.72 7.41 -14.57
C THR A 11 -19.19 8.78 -15.07
N ILE A 12 -18.27 9.75 -15.16
CA ILE A 12 -18.56 11.07 -15.74
C ILE A 12 -18.86 10.92 -17.24
N LEU A 13 -18.09 10.10 -17.95
CA LEU A 13 -18.28 9.81 -19.36
C LEU A 13 -19.62 9.10 -19.61
N ALA A 14 -19.99 8.11 -18.79
CA ALA A 14 -21.30 7.45 -18.85
C ALA A 14 -22.47 8.40 -18.53
N GLN A 15 -22.30 9.35 -17.61
CA GLN A 15 -23.33 10.35 -17.36
C GLN A 15 -23.47 11.35 -18.51
N LYS A 16 -22.36 11.68 -19.19
CA LYS A 16 -22.35 12.54 -20.38
C LYS A 16 -22.94 11.84 -21.60
N SER A 17 -22.63 10.57 -21.85
CA SER A 17 -23.24 9.77 -22.93
C SER A 17 -24.76 9.68 -22.73
N LYS A 18 -25.20 9.41 -21.49
CA LYS A 18 -26.63 9.38 -21.13
C LYS A 18 -27.34 10.72 -21.33
N ARG A 19 -26.70 11.84 -20.96
CA ARG A 19 -27.24 13.19 -21.22
C ARG A 19 -27.28 13.52 -22.72
N ALA A 20 -26.28 13.09 -23.48
CA ALA A 20 -26.24 13.27 -24.93
C ALA A 20 -27.38 12.50 -25.62
N ARG A 21 -27.65 11.25 -25.20
CA ARG A 21 -28.81 10.47 -25.66
C ARG A 21 -30.15 11.14 -25.34
N GLN A 22 -30.28 11.72 -24.15
CA GLN A 22 -31.49 12.42 -23.73
C GLN A 22 -31.71 13.77 -24.44
N SER A 23 -30.69 14.33 -25.07
CA SER A 23 -30.77 15.63 -25.76
C SER A 23 -31.42 15.58 -27.15
N GLY A 24 -31.64 14.39 -27.72
CA GLY A 24 -32.41 14.21 -28.96
C GLY A 24 -31.75 14.79 -30.23
N ILE A 25 -30.45 15.09 -30.21
CA ILE A 25 -29.70 15.61 -31.36
C ILE A 25 -29.43 14.46 -32.34
N LYS A 26 -29.88 14.60 -33.60
CA LYS A 26 -29.63 13.62 -34.68
C LYS A 26 -28.14 13.30 -34.78
N GLY A 27 -27.80 12.01 -34.62
CA GLY A 27 -26.42 11.51 -34.66
C GLY A 27 -25.83 11.10 -33.30
N TYR A 28 -26.49 11.42 -32.18
CA TYR A 28 -26.01 11.10 -30.82
C TYR A 28 -26.77 9.95 -30.12
N GLU A 29 -27.70 9.28 -30.82
CA GLU A 29 -28.53 8.19 -30.24
C GLU A 29 -27.73 6.93 -29.88
N HIS A 30 -26.65 6.66 -30.62
CA HIS A 30 -25.79 5.48 -30.47
C HIS A 30 -24.46 5.77 -29.78
N VAL A 31 -24.30 6.93 -29.12
CA VAL A 31 -23.07 7.20 -28.36
C VAL A 31 -23.08 6.35 -27.09
N VAL A 32 -22.29 5.28 -27.13
CA VAL A 32 -21.96 4.42 -26.00
C VAL A 32 -20.50 4.70 -25.64
N THR A 33 -20.23 4.76 -24.34
CA THR A 33 -18.85 4.86 -23.82
C THR A 33 -18.30 3.45 -23.59
N GLU A 34 -16.99 3.24 -23.76
CA GLU A 34 -16.33 1.93 -23.52
C GLU A 34 -16.71 1.29 -22.16
N GLY A 35 -16.92 2.11 -21.11
CA GLY A 35 -17.38 1.62 -19.81
C GLY A 35 -18.89 1.30 -19.67
N GLU A 36 -19.72 1.60 -20.67
CA GLU A 36 -21.15 1.26 -20.74
C GLU A 36 -21.43 0.00 -21.59
N GLU A 37 -20.55 -0.31 -22.55
CA GLU A 37 -20.67 -1.49 -23.43
C GLU A 37 -20.40 -2.79 -22.66
N ASP A 38 -19.42 -2.77 -21.74
CA ASP A 38 -19.03 -3.91 -20.89
C ASP A 38 -19.38 -3.73 -19.41
N ALA A 39 -20.45 -3.00 -19.08
CA ALA A 39 -20.83 -2.79 -17.69
C ALA A 39 -21.17 -4.13 -17.00
N PRO A 40 -20.30 -4.67 -16.12
CA PRO A 40 -20.50 -6.00 -15.60
C PRO A 40 -21.67 -5.95 -14.61
N GLY A 41 -22.50 -7.00 -14.58
CA GLY A 41 -23.54 -7.11 -13.56
C GLY A 41 -22.96 -6.96 -12.15
N LEU A 42 -23.73 -6.39 -11.21
CA LEU A 42 -23.26 -6.14 -9.84
C LEU A 42 -22.64 -7.38 -9.17
N ALA A 43 -23.15 -8.58 -9.49
CA ALA A 43 -22.59 -9.84 -9.02
C ALA A 43 -21.18 -10.13 -9.60
N HIS A 44 -20.94 -9.79 -10.87
CA HIS A 44 -19.62 -9.90 -11.51
C HIS A 44 -18.66 -8.87 -10.92
N VAL A 45 -19.08 -7.61 -10.75
CA VAL A 45 -18.27 -6.57 -10.08
C VAL A 45 -17.88 -6.99 -8.67
N TYR A 46 -18.82 -7.58 -7.91
CA TYR A 46 -18.55 -8.06 -6.55
C TYR A 46 -17.61 -9.26 -6.53
N LYS A 47 -17.80 -10.24 -7.43
CA LYS A 47 -16.91 -11.40 -7.58
C LYS A 47 -15.50 -10.94 -7.95
N LEU A 48 -15.37 -10.05 -8.93
CA LEU A 48 -14.10 -9.50 -9.40
C LEU A 48 -13.39 -8.67 -8.33
N ALA A 49 -14.14 -7.83 -7.60
CA ALA A 49 -13.60 -7.06 -6.48
C ALA A 49 -13.10 -7.93 -5.32
N LEU A 50 -13.70 -9.11 -5.11
CA LEU A 50 -13.28 -10.07 -4.09
C LEU A 50 -12.16 -11.00 -4.54
N THR A 51 -12.08 -11.38 -5.82
CA THR A 51 -11.05 -12.30 -6.34
C THR A 51 -9.74 -11.60 -6.68
N ARG A 52 -9.79 -10.37 -7.22
CA ARG A 52 -8.59 -9.58 -7.58
C ARG A 52 -7.59 -9.41 -6.42
N PRO A 53 -8.00 -9.12 -5.17
CA PRO A 53 -7.08 -9.01 -4.03
C PRO A 53 -6.23 -10.27 -3.79
N TRP A 54 -6.78 -11.47 -4.02
CA TRP A 54 -6.06 -12.73 -3.81
C TRP A 54 -5.01 -12.98 -4.89
N ILE A 55 -5.33 -12.66 -6.14
CA ILE A 55 -4.39 -12.78 -7.27
C ILE A 55 -3.24 -11.77 -7.10
N LEU A 56 -3.58 -10.52 -6.75
CA LEU A 56 -2.61 -9.46 -6.49
C LEU A 56 -1.78 -9.69 -5.22
N MET A 57 -2.20 -10.58 -4.32
CA MET A 57 -1.38 -10.98 -3.16
C MET A 57 -0.15 -11.78 -3.58
N PHE A 58 -0.21 -12.51 -4.70
CA PHE A 58 0.90 -13.31 -5.23
C PHE A 58 1.84 -12.52 -6.15
N ASP A 59 1.53 -11.27 -6.47
CA ASP A 59 2.47 -10.41 -7.15
C ASP A 59 3.62 -10.03 -6.21
N LEU A 60 4.86 -10.14 -6.71
CA LEU A 60 6.07 -10.12 -5.89
C LEU A 60 6.20 -8.83 -5.06
N ILE A 61 5.87 -7.67 -5.63
CA ILE A 61 5.99 -6.38 -4.94
C ILE A 61 4.90 -6.24 -3.88
N SER A 62 3.66 -6.53 -4.25
CA SER A 62 2.50 -6.52 -3.35
C SER A 62 2.70 -7.47 -2.16
N LEU A 63 3.21 -8.69 -2.41
CA LEU A 63 3.52 -9.68 -1.38
C LEU A 63 4.59 -9.16 -0.41
N LEU A 64 5.72 -8.66 -0.94
CA LEU A 64 6.81 -8.19 -0.08
C LEU A 64 6.39 -6.97 0.75
N CYS A 65 5.65 -6.02 0.17
CA CYS A 65 5.10 -4.89 0.89
C CYS A 65 4.09 -5.35 1.96
N SER A 66 3.22 -6.30 1.63
CA SER A 66 2.21 -6.83 2.57
C SER A 66 2.85 -7.61 3.72
N VAL A 67 3.89 -8.41 3.47
CA VAL A 67 4.66 -9.10 4.52
C VAL A 67 5.36 -8.09 5.41
N TYR A 68 6.00 -7.08 4.81
CA TYR A 68 6.66 -6.02 5.57
C TYR A 68 5.68 -5.28 6.50
N THR A 69 4.55 -4.81 5.97
CA THR A 69 3.55 -4.09 6.78
C THR A 69 2.89 -5.00 7.80
N CYS A 70 2.66 -6.26 7.46
CA CYS A 70 2.15 -7.27 8.39
C CYS A 70 3.06 -7.39 9.62
N ILE A 71 4.37 -7.57 9.43
CA ILE A 71 5.30 -7.72 10.56
C ILE A 71 5.40 -6.40 11.35
N VAL A 72 5.53 -5.25 10.68
CA VAL A 72 5.61 -3.94 11.36
C VAL A 72 4.38 -3.68 12.24
N PHE A 73 3.18 -3.96 11.73
CA PHE A 73 1.94 -3.78 12.50
C PHE A 73 1.73 -4.84 13.57
N THR A 74 2.20 -6.07 13.34
CA THR A 74 2.25 -7.11 14.37
C THR A 74 3.06 -6.60 15.56
N LEU A 75 4.28 -6.09 15.34
CA LEU A 75 5.12 -5.52 16.41
C LEU A 75 4.45 -4.31 17.09
N GLN A 76 3.79 -3.44 16.33
CA GLN A 76 3.02 -2.32 16.89
C GLN A 76 1.88 -2.79 17.80
N PHE A 77 1.18 -3.86 17.44
CA PHE A 77 0.10 -4.39 18.27
C PHE A 77 0.61 -5.10 19.52
N MET A 78 1.75 -5.78 19.46
CA MET A 78 2.42 -6.32 20.66
C MET A 78 2.68 -5.22 21.67
N LEU A 79 3.06 -4.03 21.19
CA LEU A 79 3.33 -2.90 22.05
C LEU A 79 2.15 -2.44 22.87
N PHE A 80 0.94 -2.47 22.31
CA PHE A 80 -0.27 -2.16 23.06
C PHE A 80 -0.45 -3.09 24.26
N SER A 81 0.02 -4.34 24.17
CA SER A 81 0.04 -5.27 25.30
C SER A 81 1.21 -5.04 26.27
N ILE A 82 2.31 -4.41 25.84
CA ILE A 82 3.45 -4.07 26.71
C ILE A 82 3.08 -2.97 27.71
N TYR A 83 2.33 -1.94 27.29
CA TYR A 83 1.94 -0.83 28.17
C TYR A 83 1.27 -1.28 29.48
N PRO A 84 0.21 -2.11 29.47
CA PRO A 84 -0.38 -2.60 30.71
C PRO A 84 0.61 -3.46 31.50
N ILE A 85 1.41 -4.32 30.88
CA ILE A 85 2.42 -5.14 31.60
C ILE A 85 3.42 -4.25 32.35
N VAL A 86 3.92 -3.20 31.71
CA VAL A 86 4.91 -2.28 32.31
C VAL A 86 4.28 -1.40 33.39
N PHE A 87 3.18 -0.72 33.09
CA PHE A 87 2.63 0.29 34.00
C PHE A 87 1.71 -0.30 35.07
N ARG A 88 1.00 -1.39 34.79
CA ARG A 88 0.16 -2.08 35.77
C ARG A 88 0.97 -3.09 36.57
N ASP A 89 1.60 -4.07 35.91
CA ASP A 89 2.18 -5.21 36.62
C ASP A 89 3.52 -4.88 37.29
N MET A 90 4.37 -4.08 36.65
CA MET A 90 5.65 -3.68 37.26
C MET A 90 5.54 -2.45 38.17
N ARG A 91 4.75 -1.44 37.81
CA ARG A 91 4.63 -0.18 38.58
C ARG A 91 3.44 -0.14 39.54
N GLY A 92 2.52 -1.11 39.48
CA GLY A 92 1.37 -1.19 40.37
C GLY A 92 0.29 -0.12 40.13
N TRP A 93 0.23 0.50 38.95
CA TRP A 93 -0.78 1.52 38.66
C TRP A 93 -2.16 0.91 38.45
N ASN A 94 -3.21 1.70 38.71
CA ASN A 94 -4.58 1.31 38.39
C ASN A 94 -4.72 1.03 36.88
N ALA A 95 -5.51 0.01 36.50
CA ALA A 95 -5.71 -0.43 35.12
C ALA A 95 -6.10 0.72 34.17
N GLY A 96 -6.93 1.67 34.61
CA GLY A 96 -7.26 2.85 33.81
C GLY A 96 -6.05 3.78 33.60
N VAL A 97 -5.28 4.04 34.67
CA VAL A 97 -4.11 4.93 34.65
C VAL A 97 -2.95 4.34 33.82
N SER A 98 -2.80 3.01 33.83
CA SER A 98 -1.75 2.32 33.06
C SER A 98 -1.88 2.48 31.54
N GLN A 99 -3.05 2.88 31.03
CA GLN A 99 -3.29 3.09 29.60
C GLN A 99 -3.12 4.54 29.16
N LEU A 100 -3.04 5.51 30.08
CA LEU A 100 -2.81 6.92 29.73
C LEU A 100 -1.59 7.16 28.83
N PRO A 101 -0.45 6.43 28.99
CA PRO A 101 0.68 6.55 28.08
C PRO A 101 0.36 6.29 26.60
N LEU A 102 -0.73 5.57 26.29
CA LEU A 102 -1.20 5.38 24.91
C LEU A 102 -1.65 6.70 24.26
N LEU A 103 -2.07 7.70 25.03
CA LEU A 103 -2.33 9.04 24.51
C LEU A 103 -1.07 9.67 23.89
N GLY A 104 0.10 9.31 24.41
CA GLY A 104 1.38 9.69 23.80
C GLY A 104 1.51 9.19 22.36
N GLN A 105 1.01 7.98 22.05
CA GLN A 105 1.00 7.51 20.67
C GLN A 105 0.07 8.33 19.78
N VAL A 106 -1.09 8.77 20.29
CA VAL A 106 -1.99 9.66 19.53
C VAL A 106 -1.27 10.96 19.18
N VAL A 107 -0.57 11.56 20.14
CA VAL A 107 0.26 12.76 19.89
C VAL A 107 1.36 12.47 18.86
N GLY A 108 2.03 11.32 18.98
CA GLY A 108 3.02 10.85 18.01
C GLY A 108 2.48 10.73 16.59
N ALA A 109 1.30 10.15 16.42
CA ALA A 109 0.63 10.03 15.12
C ALA A 109 0.30 11.40 14.51
N VAL A 110 -0.14 12.36 15.33
CA VAL A 110 -0.37 13.76 14.89
C VAL A 110 0.93 14.41 14.46
N LEU A 111 2.01 14.28 15.23
CA LEU A 111 3.33 14.80 14.86
C LEU A 111 3.85 14.17 13.55
N GLY A 112 3.71 12.85 13.40
CA GLY A 112 4.06 12.15 12.16
C GLY A 112 3.26 12.67 10.97
N THR A 113 1.96 12.91 11.17
CA THR A 113 1.08 13.50 10.14
C THR A 113 1.55 14.89 9.72
N ILE A 114 1.93 15.75 10.66
CA ILE A 114 2.46 17.10 10.35
C ILE A 114 3.73 16.99 9.49
N VAL A 115 4.66 16.10 9.84
CA VAL A 115 5.89 15.87 9.06
C VAL A 115 5.56 15.42 7.62
N ILE A 116 4.57 14.55 7.45
CA ILE A 116 4.09 14.09 6.14
C ILE A 116 3.49 15.24 5.34
N PHE A 117 2.66 16.09 5.96
CA PHE A 117 2.06 17.25 5.29
C PHE A 117 3.13 18.22 4.78
N VAL A 118 4.11 18.55 5.61
CA VAL A 118 5.22 19.46 5.23
C VAL A 118 6.02 18.88 4.06
N ASP A 119 6.34 17.59 4.09
CA ASP A 119 7.07 16.97 2.98
C ASP A 119 6.22 16.86 1.71
N SER A 120 4.90 16.61 1.83
CA SER A 120 3.96 16.60 0.71
C SER A 120 3.86 17.97 0.03
N GLU A 121 3.75 19.05 0.81
CA GLU A 121 3.77 20.42 0.25
C GLU A 121 5.10 20.73 -0.43
N ARG A 122 6.22 20.33 0.19
CA ARG A 122 7.56 20.51 -0.39
C ARG A 122 7.72 19.75 -1.71
N ARG A 123 7.10 18.57 -1.84
CA ARG A 123 7.08 17.77 -3.07
C ARG A 123 6.20 18.43 -4.13
N ARG A 124 4.99 18.84 -3.78
CA ARG A 124 4.08 19.54 -4.69
C ARG A 124 4.72 20.81 -5.27
N SER A 125 5.51 21.52 -4.47
CA SER A 125 6.29 22.67 -4.93
C SER A 125 7.42 22.29 -5.91
N LYS A 126 8.05 21.11 -5.72
CA LYS A 126 9.06 20.58 -6.65
C LYS A 126 8.46 20.06 -7.96
N ASP A 127 7.28 19.45 -7.91
CA ASP A 127 6.50 19.04 -9.09
C ASP A 127 6.13 20.26 -9.93
N ALA A 128 5.64 21.31 -9.27
CA ALA A 128 5.32 22.59 -9.92
C ALA A 128 6.56 23.26 -10.55
N ALA A 129 7.76 22.90 -10.09
CA ALA A 129 9.04 23.34 -10.66
C ALA A 129 9.56 22.43 -11.80
N GLY A 130 8.75 21.47 -12.28
CA GLY A 130 9.07 20.62 -13.43
C GLY A 130 10.01 19.44 -13.15
N LYS A 131 10.19 19.06 -11.88
CA LYS A 131 10.96 17.85 -11.52
C LYS A 131 10.05 16.63 -11.50
N THR A 132 10.36 15.59 -12.28
CA THR A 132 9.66 14.31 -12.23
C THR A 132 9.95 13.61 -10.90
N LEU A 133 8.97 13.55 -9.99
CA LEU A 133 9.07 12.74 -8.77
C LEU A 133 8.99 11.26 -9.12
N LEU A 134 9.98 10.48 -8.71
CA LEU A 134 9.89 9.02 -8.80
C LEU A 134 9.13 8.47 -7.58
N PRO A 135 8.41 7.34 -7.71
CA PRO A 135 7.80 6.65 -6.57
C PRO A 135 8.81 6.30 -5.47
N GLU A 136 10.08 6.15 -5.82
CA GLU A 136 11.21 5.87 -4.92
C GLU A 136 11.50 7.03 -3.97
N ASP A 137 11.19 8.27 -4.35
CA ASP A 137 11.36 9.43 -3.47
C ASP A 137 10.43 9.33 -2.25
N ARG A 138 9.28 8.64 -2.36
CA ARG A 138 8.35 8.42 -1.24
C ARG A 138 8.94 7.46 -0.20
N LEU A 139 9.83 6.57 -0.65
CA LEU A 139 10.47 5.57 0.20
C LEU A 139 11.55 6.18 1.11
N LEU A 140 12.04 7.39 0.82
CA LEU A 140 12.94 8.13 1.71
C LEU A 140 12.32 8.34 3.10
N MET A 141 11.00 8.57 3.18
CA MET A 141 10.30 8.69 4.46
C MET A 141 10.22 7.36 5.20
N ALA A 142 10.06 6.26 4.46
CA ALA A 142 10.13 4.91 5.02
C ALA A 142 11.53 4.58 5.55
N ILE A 143 12.60 5.13 4.98
CA ILE A 143 13.96 5.00 5.51
C ILE A 143 14.09 5.72 6.85
N PHE A 144 13.66 6.98 6.94
CA PHE A 144 13.71 7.73 8.20
C PHE A 144 12.88 7.07 9.29
N GLY A 145 11.64 6.68 8.97
CA GLY A 145 10.77 5.95 9.90
C GLY A 145 11.33 4.56 10.25
N GLY A 146 11.92 3.88 9.27
CA GLY A 146 12.54 2.57 9.43
C GLY A 146 13.73 2.59 10.39
N VAL A 147 14.58 3.62 10.37
CA VAL A 147 15.69 3.79 11.32
C VAL A 147 15.19 4.26 12.69
N ALA A 148 14.20 5.16 12.73
CA ALA A 148 13.63 5.63 13.98
C ALA A 148 12.88 4.53 14.74
N PHE A 149 12.29 3.56 14.04
CA PHE A 149 11.53 2.44 14.62
C PHE A 149 12.33 1.58 15.61
N PRO A 150 13.49 0.96 15.26
CA PRO A 150 14.28 0.19 16.21
C PRO A 150 14.87 1.06 17.33
N ILE A 151 15.28 2.30 17.05
CA ILE A 151 15.84 3.22 18.07
C ILE A 151 14.79 3.47 19.17
N THR A 152 13.56 3.79 18.76
CA THR A 152 12.46 4.05 19.70
C THR A 152 11.97 2.77 20.39
N MET A 153 12.05 1.61 19.73
CA MET A 153 11.81 0.29 20.35
C MET A 153 12.78 -0.02 21.48
N PHE A 154 14.08 0.12 21.24
CA PHE A 154 15.08 -0.10 22.28
C PHE A 154 14.93 0.92 23.41
N TRP A 155 14.68 2.19 23.08
CA TRP A 155 14.41 3.22 24.07
C TRP A 155 13.21 2.84 24.95
N LEU A 156 12.07 2.47 24.37
CA LEU A 156 10.88 2.08 25.12
C LEU A 156 11.16 0.89 26.04
N SER A 157 11.81 -0.15 25.49
CA SER A 157 12.00 -1.43 26.18
C SER A 157 12.95 -1.31 27.38
N TRP A 158 14.07 -0.61 27.22
CA TRP A 158 15.03 -0.40 28.29
C TRP A 158 14.57 0.63 29.31
N SER A 159 13.87 1.69 28.89
CA SER A 159 13.29 2.66 29.82
C SER A 159 12.11 2.09 30.62
N ALA A 160 11.38 1.12 30.06
CA ALA A 160 10.30 0.40 30.73
C ALA A 160 10.79 -0.63 31.77
N ASN A 161 11.97 -1.23 31.55
CA ASN A 161 12.49 -2.30 32.40
C ASN A 161 12.83 -1.84 33.83
N TYR A 162 13.18 -0.58 34.02
CA TYR A 162 13.60 -0.04 35.32
C TYR A 162 12.53 0.85 35.95
N ASN A 163 12.09 0.50 37.16
CA ASN A 163 11.10 1.31 37.89
C ASN A 163 11.66 2.66 38.37
N ALA A 164 12.99 2.80 38.44
CA ALA A 164 13.66 4.07 38.75
C ALA A 164 13.47 5.15 37.67
N VAL A 165 13.11 4.75 36.43
CA VAL A 165 12.94 5.68 35.32
C VAL A 165 11.55 6.33 35.40
N PRO A 166 11.43 7.66 35.33
CA PRO A 166 10.14 8.32 35.39
C PRO A 166 9.27 7.93 34.19
N TRP A 167 7.96 7.80 34.42
CA TRP A 167 6.97 7.31 33.45
C TRP A 167 6.94 8.10 32.14
N ILE A 168 7.39 9.35 32.16
CA ILE A 168 7.44 10.24 31.00
C ILE A 168 8.40 9.72 29.92
N VAL A 169 9.50 9.05 30.31
CA VAL A 169 10.53 8.58 29.38
C VAL A 169 10.02 7.46 28.46
N PRO A 170 9.44 6.35 28.97
CA PRO A 170 8.82 5.35 28.11
C PRO A 170 7.61 5.91 27.34
N THR A 171 6.88 6.88 27.91
CA THR A 171 5.77 7.53 27.19
C THR A 171 6.26 8.33 25.98
N LEU A 172 7.36 9.07 26.12
CA LEU A 172 8.01 9.79 25.01
C LEU A 172 8.59 8.83 23.97
N ALA A 173 9.20 7.72 24.37
CA ALA A 173 9.63 6.71 23.42
C ALA A 173 8.45 6.20 22.56
N GLY A 174 7.29 6.00 23.19
CA GLY A 174 6.03 5.67 22.51
C GLY A 174 5.53 6.73 21.53
N THR A 175 5.70 8.01 21.84
CA THR A 175 5.27 9.11 20.95
C THR A 175 6.11 9.12 19.67
N PHE A 176 7.44 9.05 19.80
CA PHE A 176 8.35 9.01 18.65
C PHE A 176 8.20 7.73 17.83
N LEU A 177 7.94 6.60 18.50
CA LEU A 177 7.65 5.35 17.82
C LEU A 177 6.40 5.46 16.93
N SER A 178 5.31 6.01 17.47
CA SER A 178 4.07 6.16 16.70
C SER A 178 4.27 7.10 15.51
N ALA A 179 5.06 8.16 15.66
CA ALA A 179 5.46 9.03 14.55
C ALA A 179 6.24 8.26 13.48
N ALA A 180 7.22 7.43 13.87
CA ALA A 180 8.01 6.61 12.95
C ALA A 180 7.14 5.61 12.18
N LEU A 181 6.22 4.93 12.87
CA LEU A 181 5.27 4.00 12.25
C LEU A 181 4.31 4.69 11.28
N MET A 182 3.86 5.90 11.60
CA MET A 182 3.02 6.69 10.71
C MET A 182 3.74 7.06 9.42
N LEU A 183 5.01 7.46 9.51
CA LEU A 183 5.86 7.75 8.35
C LEU A 183 6.02 6.52 7.44
N VAL A 184 6.33 5.35 8.03
CA VAL A 184 6.46 4.09 7.28
C VAL A 184 5.14 3.70 6.62
N TYR A 185 4.03 3.77 7.34
CA TYR A 185 2.72 3.37 6.83
C TYR A 185 2.29 4.22 5.64
N VAL A 186 2.37 5.55 5.76
CA VAL A 186 1.99 6.46 4.69
C VAL A 186 2.92 6.32 3.48
N ALA A 187 4.22 6.17 3.70
CA ALA A 187 5.17 5.95 2.61
C ALA A 187 4.84 4.69 1.78
N ILE A 188 4.43 3.59 2.43
CA ILE A 188 4.10 2.34 1.74
C ILE A 188 2.78 2.42 1.00
N ILE A 189 1.74 2.97 1.61
CA ILE A 189 0.45 3.17 0.91
C ILE A 189 0.68 4.04 -0.33
N ASN A 190 1.42 5.14 -0.18
CA ASN A 190 1.76 6.02 -1.27
C ASN A 190 2.62 5.33 -2.35
N TYR A 191 3.53 4.44 -1.98
CA TYR A 191 4.32 3.64 -2.93
C TYR A 191 3.45 2.62 -3.68
N LEU A 192 2.52 1.94 -2.99
CA LEU A 192 1.59 0.99 -3.61
C LEU A 192 0.63 1.70 -4.58
N THR A 193 0.10 2.87 -4.20
CA THR A 193 -0.75 3.68 -5.08
C THR A 193 -0.04 4.07 -6.36
N ASP A 194 1.20 4.55 -6.26
CA ASP A 194 1.96 4.99 -7.43
C ASP A 194 2.44 3.83 -8.30
N THR A 195 2.72 2.65 -7.71
CA THR A 195 3.17 1.48 -8.46
C THR A 195 2.02 0.79 -9.20
N TYR A 196 0.81 0.83 -8.63
CA TYR A 196 -0.37 0.11 -9.13
C TYR A 196 -1.52 1.07 -9.46
N ALA A 197 -1.34 2.06 -10.34
CA ALA A 197 -2.36 3.08 -10.62
C ALA A 197 -3.76 2.50 -10.92
N SER A 198 -3.86 1.44 -11.73
CA SER A 198 -5.14 0.81 -12.10
C SER A 198 -5.73 -0.12 -11.03
N TYR A 199 -4.89 -0.76 -10.21
CA TYR A 199 -5.30 -1.74 -9.19
C TYR A 199 -5.03 -1.28 -7.75
N ALA A 200 -4.78 0.01 -7.54
CA ALA A 200 -4.34 0.57 -6.26
C ALA A 200 -5.31 0.20 -5.12
N ALA A 201 -6.61 0.30 -5.37
CA ALA A 201 -7.63 -0.03 -4.38
C ALA A 201 -7.56 -1.49 -3.92
N SER A 202 -7.43 -2.44 -4.86
CA SER A 202 -7.35 -3.87 -4.55
C SER A 202 -6.05 -4.22 -3.83
N VAL A 203 -4.91 -3.65 -4.24
CA VAL A 203 -3.61 -3.88 -3.57
C VAL A 203 -3.60 -3.31 -2.15
N ILE A 204 -4.18 -2.12 -1.95
CA ILE A 204 -4.33 -1.52 -0.62
C ILE A 204 -5.24 -2.39 0.26
N ALA A 205 -6.30 -2.97 -0.30
CA ALA A 205 -7.18 -3.90 0.41
C ALA A 205 -6.42 -5.16 0.85
N THR A 206 -5.68 -5.80 -0.05
CA THR A 206 -4.83 -6.97 0.28
C THR A 206 -3.82 -6.66 1.38
N ASN A 207 -3.11 -5.55 1.25
CA ASN A 207 -2.17 -5.08 2.26
C ASN A 207 -2.87 -4.84 3.62
N THR A 208 -4.10 -4.32 3.60
CA THR A 208 -4.90 -4.10 4.81
C THR A 208 -5.33 -5.41 5.47
N VAL A 209 -5.72 -6.42 4.69
CA VAL A 209 -6.08 -7.75 5.19
C VAL A 209 -4.87 -8.43 5.83
N ALA A 210 -3.73 -8.48 5.13
CA ALA A 210 -2.49 -9.06 5.65
C ALA A 210 -2.04 -8.38 6.96
N ARG A 211 -2.06 -7.05 6.98
CA ARG A 211 -1.76 -6.23 8.16
C ARG A 211 -2.69 -6.54 9.33
N SER A 212 -4.00 -6.67 9.06
CA SER A 212 -5.00 -6.93 10.10
C SER A 212 -4.86 -8.34 10.66
N ALA A 213 -4.55 -9.32 9.82
CA ALA A 213 -4.29 -10.70 10.25
C ALA A 213 -3.08 -10.78 11.21
N GLY A 214 -1.97 -10.13 10.88
CA GLY A 214 -0.80 -10.07 11.76
C GLY A 214 -1.08 -9.34 13.08
N SER A 215 -1.78 -8.21 13.00
CA SER A 215 -2.19 -7.43 14.17
C SER A 215 -3.12 -8.21 15.12
N ALA A 216 -4.03 -9.02 14.57
CA ALA A 216 -4.92 -9.88 15.34
C ALA A 216 -4.16 -11.04 16.01
N ALA A 217 -3.13 -11.57 15.36
CA ALA A 217 -2.30 -12.63 15.91
C ALA A 217 -1.37 -12.15 17.04
N ALA A 218 -0.87 -10.90 16.98
CA ALA A 218 0.11 -10.37 17.93
C ALA A 218 -0.24 -10.60 19.42
N PRO A 219 -1.42 -10.22 19.93
CA PRO A 219 -1.73 -10.36 21.35
C PRO A 219 -1.75 -11.81 21.85
N LEU A 220 -2.01 -12.80 20.97
CA LEU A 220 -2.15 -14.21 21.38
C LEU A 220 -0.86 -14.79 21.97
N PHE A 221 0.31 -14.33 21.51
CA PHE A 221 1.60 -14.84 21.95
C PHE A 221 2.45 -13.80 22.69
N THR A 222 2.02 -12.53 22.70
CA THR A 222 2.75 -11.44 23.36
C THR A 222 2.89 -11.69 24.87
N THR A 223 1.81 -12.04 25.55
CA THR A 223 1.82 -12.28 27.00
C THR A 223 2.75 -13.42 27.40
N GLN A 224 2.74 -14.51 26.64
CA GLN A 224 3.60 -15.68 26.84
C GLN A 224 5.08 -15.30 26.63
N MET A 225 5.37 -14.55 25.56
CA MET A 225 6.72 -14.06 25.27
C MET A 225 7.26 -13.16 26.38
N PHE A 226 6.46 -12.21 26.88
CA PHE A 226 6.87 -11.32 27.97
C PHE A 226 6.98 -12.03 29.32
N THR A 227 6.20 -13.07 29.56
CA THR A 227 6.31 -13.90 30.78
C THR A 227 7.62 -14.69 30.78
N ALA A 228 8.06 -15.19 29.61
CA ALA A 228 9.29 -15.98 29.49
C ALA A 228 10.57 -15.14 29.44
N LEU A 229 10.57 -14.00 28.72
CA LEU A 229 11.77 -13.18 28.47
C LEU A 229 11.85 -11.92 29.35
N GLY A 230 10.77 -11.56 30.03
CA GLY A 230 10.65 -10.28 30.74
C GLY A 230 10.57 -9.08 29.80
N VAL A 231 10.40 -7.89 30.37
CA VAL A 231 10.20 -6.64 29.61
C VAL A 231 11.46 -6.24 28.84
N GLY A 232 12.64 -6.27 29.48
CA GLY A 232 13.91 -5.95 28.80
C GLY A 232 14.27 -6.93 27.69
N GLY A 233 14.16 -8.24 27.95
CA GLY A 233 14.49 -9.29 26.98
C GLY A 233 13.49 -9.36 25.82
N GLY A 234 12.19 -9.38 26.12
CA GLY A 234 11.14 -9.39 25.11
C GLY A 234 11.16 -8.12 24.26
N GLY A 235 11.38 -6.96 24.88
CA GLY A 235 11.52 -5.70 24.18
C GLY A 235 12.76 -5.61 23.29
N SER A 236 13.89 -6.19 23.71
CA SER A 236 15.10 -6.27 22.89
C SER A 236 14.94 -7.24 21.71
N LEU A 237 14.18 -8.33 21.86
CA LEU A 237 13.84 -9.23 20.76
C LEU A 237 12.99 -8.50 19.70
N ILE A 238 11.94 -7.80 20.13
CA ILE A 238 11.11 -6.97 19.24
C ILE A 238 11.97 -5.90 18.55
N GLY A 239 12.84 -5.21 19.29
CA GLY A 239 13.77 -4.21 18.76
C GLY A 239 14.79 -4.81 17.76
N GLY A 240 15.24 -6.05 17.98
CA GLY A 240 16.11 -6.77 17.07
C GLY A 240 15.41 -7.09 15.75
N VAL A 241 14.19 -7.62 15.80
CA VAL A 241 13.37 -7.85 14.60
C VAL A 241 13.07 -6.53 13.88
N ALA A 242 12.74 -5.48 14.62
CA ALA A 242 12.55 -4.13 14.09
C ALA A 242 13.80 -3.61 13.34
N THR A 243 15.00 -3.94 13.82
CA THR A 243 16.26 -3.54 13.18
C THR A 243 16.48 -4.28 11.86
N LEU A 244 16.15 -5.57 11.79
CA LEU A 244 16.17 -6.32 10.53
C LEU A 244 15.17 -5.75 9.52
N LEU A 245 13.97 -5.40 9.99
CA LEU A 245 12.96 -4.74 9.15
C LEU A 245 13.40 -3.35 8.70
N ALA A 246 14.14 -2.61 9.52
CA ALA A 246 14.67 -1.28 9.15
C ALA A 246 15.56 -1.33 7.91
N PHE A 247 16.24 -2.46 7.66
CA PHE A 247 17.08 -2.65 6.48
C PHE A 247 16.28 -2.86 5.18
N ILE A 248 15.04 -3.36 5.29
CA ILE A 248 14.21 -3.69 4.13
C ILE A 248 13.88 -2.45 3.27
N PRO A 249 13.43 -1.31 3.81
CA PRO A 249 13.22 -0.08 3.04
C PRO A 249 14.47 0.40 2.28
N PHE A 250 15.67 0.20 2.83
CA PHE A 250 16.92 0.52 2.12
C PHE A 250 17.11 -0.38 0.90
N ILE A 251 16.84 -1.69 1.03
CA ILE A 251 16.89 -2.61 -0.11
C ILE A 251 15.89 -2.17 -1.18
N PHE A 252 14.66 -1.84 -0.79
CA PHE A 252 13.64 -1.36 -1.72
C PHE A 252 14.01 -0.03 -2.39
N PHE A 253 14.75 0.85 -1.73
CA PHE A 253 15.19 2.11 -2.32
C PHE A 253 16.23 1.89 -3.42
N TRP A 254 17.18 0.99 -3.19
CA TRP A 254 18.28 0.73 -4.15
C TRP A 254 17.90 -0.28 -5.25
N TYR A 255 17.03 -1.23 -4.95
CA TYR A 255 16.63 -2.29 -5.88
C TYR A 255 15.20 -2.13 -6.41
N GLY A 256 14.44 -1.11 -5.96
CA GLY A 256 13.05 -0.85 -6.33
C GLY A 256 12.83 -0.86 -7.84
N ALA A 257 13.61 -0.07 -8.60
CA ALA A 257 13.56 -0.06 -10.06
C ALA A 257 13.78 -1.45 -10.72
N ARG A 258 14.64 -2.31 -10.16
CA ARG A 258 14.88 -3.66 -10.70
C ARG A 258 13.77 -4.65 -10.33
N ILE A 259 13.20 -4.50 -9.13
CA ILE A 259 12.08 -5.32 -8.66
C ILE A 259 10.80 -4.93 -9.42
N ARG A 260 10.61 -3.63 -9.72
CA ARG A 260 9.48 -3.13 -10.52
C ARG A 260 9.46 -3.73 -11.92
N LYS A 261 10.62 -3.84 -12.58
CA LYS A 261 10.74 -4.48 -13.91
C LYS A 261 10.39 -5.97 -13.94
N LYS A 262 10.30 -6.64 -12.78
CA LYS A 262 9.96 -8.07 -12.68
C LYS A 262 8.50 -8.33 -12.32
N SER A 263 7.73 -7.30 -11.96
CA SER A 263 6.29 -7.45 -11.70
C SER A 263 5.51 -7.32 -13.00
N LYS A 264 4.66 -8.32 -13.29
CA LYS A 264 3.80 -8.38 -14.48
C LYS A 264 2.69 -7.31 -14.46
N TYR A 265 2.38 -6.75 -13.28
CA TYR A 265 1.27 -5.82 -13.06
C TYR A 265 1.71 -4.38 -12.74
N ALA A 266 3.02 -4.13 -12.63
CA ALA A 266 3.56 -2.80 -12.40
C ALA A 266 3.64 -2.04 -13.75
N LEU A 267 2.85 -0.97 -13.89
CA LEU A 267 2.76 -0.09 -15.07
C LEU A 267 2.22 -0.79 -16.34
N VAL A 268 1.10 -1.50 -16.24
CA VAL A 268 0.37 -1.95 -17.43
C VAL A 268 -0.54 -0.81 -17.90
N GLU A 269 -0.34 -0.33 -19.13
CA GLU A 269 -1.24 0.61 -19.81
C GLU A 269 -2.64 -0.03 -19.97
N PRO A 270 -3.72 0.78 -19.93
CA PRO A 270 -5.10 0.28 -19.96
C PRO A 270 -5.43 -0.60 -21.17
N ASP A 271 -4.68 -0.52 -22.27
CA ASP A 271 -4.91 -1.27 -23.51
C ASP A 271 -4.33 -2.71 -23.48
N GLN A 272 -3.35 -2.95 -22.61
CA GLN A 272 -2.81 -4.30 -22.33
C GLN A 272 -3.59 -5.01 -21.20
N MET A 273 -4.62 -4.33 -20.67
CA MET A 273 -5.44 -4.75 -19.52
C MET A 273 -6.55 -5.72 -19.93
N GLU A 274 -7.16 -5.51 -21.10
CA GLU A 274 -8.20 -6.39 -21.67
C GLU A 274 -7.65 -7.82 -21.88
N LYS A 275 -6.43 -7.92 -22.41
CA LYS A 275 -5.77 -9.20 -22.68
C LYS A 275 -5.36 -9.97 -21.43
N LEU A 276 -5.06 -9.28 -20.32
CA LEU A 276 -4.68 -9.93 -19.06
C LEU A 276 -5.91 -10.31 -18.23
N ASP A 277 -7.00 -9.55 -18.32
CA ASP A 277 -8.28 -9.91 -17.70
C ASP A 277 -8.98 -11.05 -18.48
N GLU A 278 -8.80 -11.14 -19.82
CA GLU A 278 -9.15 -12.32 -20.63
C GLU A 278 -8.33 -13.56 -20.23
N GLU A 279 -7.00 -13.43 -20.10
CA GLU A 279 -6.10 -14.54 -19.78
C GLU A 279 -6.18 -14.99 -18.30
N ALA A 280 -6.72 -14.15 -17.40
CA ALA A 280 -6.90 -14.44 -15.97
C ALA A 280 -8.32 -14.89 -15.60
N ASP A 281 -9.23 -15.04 -16.57
CA ASP A 281 -10.57 -15.57 -16.32
C ASP A 281 -10.46 -17.04 -15.89
N PRO A 282 -10.91 -17.43 -14.67
CA PRO A 282 -10.79 -18.81 -14.18
C PRO A 282 -11.67 -19.82 -14.94
N THR A 283 -12.43 -19.36 -15.94
CA THR A 283 -13.35 -20.16 -16.73
C THR A 283 -12.80 -20.65 -18.06
N ASP A 284 -11.63 -20.17 -18.51
CA ASP A 284 -11.03 -20.66 -19.76
C ASP A 284 -9.92 -21.69 -19.51
N TYR A 285 -10.34 -22.92 -19.22
CA TYR A 285 -9.46 -24.10 -19.38
C TYR A 285 -9.59 -24.63 -20.81
N GLY A 286 -8.87 -23.99 -21.73
CA GLY A 286 -8.34 -24.56 -22.97
C GLY A 286 -9.33 -25.10 -24.00
N VAL A 287 -9.21 -24.64 -25.24
CA VAL A 287 -8.63 -25.40 -26.37
C VAL A 287 -8.62 -24.46 -27.56
N GLU A 288 -7.45 -24.03 -28.02
CA GLU A 288 -7.28 -23.79 -29.46
C GLU A 288 -6.01 -24.49 -29.93
N ALA A 289 -6.25 -25.47 -30.81
CA ALA A 289 -5.27 -26.29 -31.46
C ALA A 289 -4.40 -25.44 -32.39
N GLU A 290 -3.12 -25.79 -32.48
CA GLU A 290 -2.26 -25.38 -33.59
C GLU A 290 -2.94 -25.77 -34.92
N GLU A 291 -3.42 -24.78 -35.65
CA GLU A 291 -3.61 -24.90 -37.09
C GLU A 291 -2.79 -23.81 -37.79
N THR A 292 -1.51 -24.12 -37.97
CA THR A 292 -0.65 -23.46 -38.96
C THR A 292 -1.27 -23.61 -40.35
N GLN A 293 -1.81 -22.52 -40.90
CA GLN A 293 -1.99 -22.37 -42.35
C GLN A 293 -1.39 -21.06 -42.85
N HIS A 294 -0.33 -21.26 -43.65
CA HIS A 294 0.23 -20.42 -44.68
C HIS A 294 -0.62 -19.23 -45.16
N VAL A 295 -0.03 -18.03 -45.12
CA VAL A 295 -0.31 -16.99 -46.12
C VAL A 295 1.02 -16.60 -46.77
N GLY A 296 1.20 -17.12 -47.98
CA GLY A 296 2.15 -16.57 -48.94
C GLY A 296 1.47 -15.46 -49.75
N ASP A 297 2.26 -14.42 -49.96
CA ASP A 297 2.31 -13.54 -51.14
C ASP A 297 1.10 -12.66 -51.47
N MET A 298 1.40 -11.37 -51.70
CA MET A 298 0.89 -10.53 -52.79
C MET A 298 1.31 -9.07 -52.54
N ASP A 299 2.55 -8.75 -52.93
CA ASP A 299 3.04 -7.39 -53.15
C ASP A 299 2.25 -6.72 -54.29
N GLN A 300 1.74 -5.50 -54.05
CA GLN A 300 1.16 -4.65 -55.09
C GLN A 300 2.24 -3.75 -55.75
N PRO A 301 2.12 -3.45 -57.06
CA PRO A 301 3.17 -2.80 -57.83
C PRO A 301 3.14 -1.27 -57.73
N GLN A 302 4.31 -0.65 -57.56
CA GLN A 302 4.52 0.79 -57.72
C GLN A 302 4.59 1.18 -59.21
N HIS A 303 3.64 2.02 -59.63
CA HIS A 303 3.62 2.66 -60.94
C HIS A 303 4.56 3.89 -60.93
N LYS A 304 5.66 3.85 -61.69
CA LYS A 304 6.56 4.98 -61.97
C LYS A 304 6.64 5.19 -63.48
N ARG A 305 6.13 6.32 -63.99
CA ARG A 305 6.50 6.89 -65.31
C ARG A 305 5.91 8.29 -65.51
N SER A 306 6.76 9.30 -65.43
CA SER A 306 7.06 10.36 -66.42
C SER A 306 8.10 11.26 -65.74
N ASP A 307 9.19 11.68 -66.37
CA ASP A 307 9.21 12.59 -67.51
C ASP A 307 10.43 12.38 -68.41
N SER A 308 10.23 12.65 -69.70
CA SER A 308 11.26 12.88 -70.71
C SER A 308 10.90 14.10 -71.52
N ALA A 309 11.71 15.15 -71.43
CA ALA A 309 12.03 16.11 -72.48
C ALA A 309 13.35 16.79 -72.10
#